data_AF-A0AAW4BIY3-F1
#
_entry.id   AF-A0AAW4BIY3-F1
#
_cell.length_a   1.000
_cell.length_b   1.000
_cell.length_c   1.000
_cell.angle_alpha   90.00
_cell.angle_beta   90.00
_cell.angle_gamma   90.00
#
_symmetry.space_group_name_H-M   'P 1'
#
loop_
_entity.id
_entity.type
_entity.pdbx_description
1 polymer ?
#
loop_
_entity_poly.entity_id
_entity_poly.type
_entity_poly.pdbx_seq_one_letter_code
_entity_poly.pdbx_strand_id
1 'polypeptide(L)'
;MKYLLATVHRYPKFYKTDGTSIELELNYVDHKIISTIDENGQLMHHQIGGTPPCVGNLWLVDSIDESLLKLAAHGVYPFASKVAARENAKRLGLTTFKYIPVP
;
A
#
# COMPACT_ATOMS: atom_id res chain seq x y z
N MET A 1 -6.59 -10.68 2.26
CA MET A 1 -5.87 -9.49 1.76
C MET A 1 -5.66 -8.54 2.92
N LYS A 2 -4.42 -8.11 3.18
CA LYS A 2 -4.08 -7.22 4.29
C LYS A 2 -3.98 -5.78 3.79
N TYR A 3 -3.97 -4.81 4.71
CA TYR A 3 -3.99 -3.39 4.36
C TYR A 3 -3.03 -2.57 5.21
N LEU A 4 -2.14 -1.82 4.58
CA LEU A 4 -1.41 -0.75 5.25
C LEU A 4 -2.28 0.51 5.31
N LEU A 5 -2.14 1.25 6.41
CA LEU A 5 -2.75 2.56 6.56
C LEU A 5 -1.69 3.62 6.25
N ALA A 6 -1.98 4.50 5.29
CA ALA A 6 -1.04 5.51 4.84
C ALA A 6 -1.71 6.88 4.69
N THR A 7 -0.92 7.94 4.68
CA THR A 7 -1.37 9.29 4.35
C THR A 7 -1.69 9.42 2.86
N VAL A 8 -2.47 10.44 2.50
CA VAL A 8 -2.87 10.71 1.10
C VAL A 8 -1.81 11.45 0.27
N HIS A 9 -0.63 11.70 0.83
CA HIS A 9 0.48 12.37 0.12
C HIS A 9 0.90 11.59 -1.14
N ARG A 10 1.65 12.29 -2.00
CA ARG A 10 2.25 11.72 -3.22
C ARG A 10 3.05 10.47 -2.86
N TYR A 11 4.06 10.62 -2.03
CA TYR A 11 4.75 9.49 -1.42
C TYR A 11 4.05 9.15 -0.10
N PRO A 12 3.55 7.92 0.08
CA PRO A 12 2.81 7.56 1.28
C PRO A 12 3.71 7.57 2.51
N LYS A 13 3.34 8.37 3.51
CA LYS A 13 3.76 8.14 4.90
C LYS A 13 2.88 7.07 5.52
N PHE A 14 3.43 6.15 6.29
CA PHE A 14 2.71 5.01 6.84
C PHE A 14 2.42 5.20 8.32
N TYR A 15 1.21 4.83 8.74
CA TYR A 15 0.81 4.92 10.14
C TYR A 15 1.22 3.66 10.92
N LYS A 16 1.81 3.86 12.09
CA LYS A 16 1.97 2.84 13.12
C LYS A 16 0.63 2.58 13.83
N THR A 17 0.61 1.57 14.69
CA THR A 17 -0.57 1.20 15.49
C THR A 17 -0.97 2.26 16.54
N ASP A 18 -0.03 3.13 16.92
CA ASP A 18 -0.24 4.26 17.83
C ASP A 18 -0.72 5.54 17.12
N GLY A 19 -0.81 5.55 15.79
CA GLY A 19 -1.22 6.71 14.99
C GLY A 19 -0.10 7.66 14.59
N THR A 20 1.14 7.42 15.02
CA THR A 20 2.29 8.15 14.49
C THR A 20 2.53 7.74 13.03
N SER A 21 2.83 8.72 12.18
CA SER A 21 3.18 8.45 10.79
C SER A 21 4.69 8.50 10.59
N ILE A 22 5.24 7.56 9.84
CA ILE A 22 6.64 7.57 9.41
C ILE A 22 6.74 7.70 7.90
N GLU A 23 7.78 8.38 7.47
CA GLU A 23 8.19 8.45 6.07
C GLU A 23 9.44 7.58 5.94
N LEU A 24 9.39 6.59 5.04
CA LEU A 24 10.52 5.73 4.73
C LEU A 24 10.83 5.85 3.25
N GLU A 25 12.11 5.91 2.93
CA GLU A 25 12.57 5.78 1.56
C GLU A 25 12.42 4.32 1.13
N LEU A 26 11.52 4.11 0.18
CA LEU A 26 11.25 2.82 -0.43
C LEU A 26 11.63 2.91 -1.90
N ASN A 27 11.94 1.76 -2.48
CA ASN A 27 12.33 1.65 -3.87
C ASN A 27 11.08 1.71 -4.76
N TYR A 28 10.57 2.93 -4.98
CA TYR A 28 9.43 3.14 -5.85
C TYR A 28 9.81 2.95 -7.31
N VAL A 29 8.91 2.35 -8.08
CA VAL A 29 9.06 2.13 -9.52
C VAL A 29 8.02 2.94 -10.29
N ASP A 30 8.37 3.41 -11.49
CA ASP A 30 7.46 4.23 -12.30
C ASP A 30 6.31 3.42 -12.89
N HIS A 31 6.53 2.12 -13.12
CA HIS A 31 5.55 1.22 -13.70
C HIS A 31 5.72 -0.22 -13.19
N LYS A 32 4.61 -0.95 -13.18
CA LYS A 32 4.55 -2.40 -13.01
C LYS A 32 3.75 -3.01 -14.15
N ILE A 33 4.10 -4.23 -14.53
CA ILE A 33 3.32 -5.03 -15.46
C ILE A 33 2.46 -5.99 -14.64
N ILE A 34 1.15 -5.94 -14.83
CA ILE A 34 0.21 -6.90 -14.25
C ILE A 34 -0.29 -7.80 -15.34
N SER A 35 -0.10 -9.10 -15.14
CA SER A 35 -0.59 -10.12 -16.04
C SER A 35 -1.93 -10.63 -15.51
N THR A 36 -2.96 -10.59 -16.35
CA THR A 36 -4.29 -11.12 -16.06
C THR A 36 -4.71 -12.07 -17.16
N ILE A 37 -5.51 -13.07 -16.83
CA ILE A 37 -6.13 -13.94 -17.82
C ILE A 37 -7.53 -13.39 -18.11
N ASP A 38 -7.85 -13.18 -19.38
CA ASP A 38 -9.18 -12.73 -19.80
C ASP A 38 -10.22 -13.86 -19.79
N GLU A 39 -11.48 -13.53 -20.13
CA GLU A 39 -12.58 -14.50 -20.20
C GLU A 39 -12.40 -15.56 -21.30
N ASN A 40 -11.49 -15.34 -22.25
CA ASN A 40 -11.16 -16.26 -23.33
C ASN A 40 -9.93 -17.12 -23.02
N GLY A 41 -9.36 -17.00 -21.81
CA GLY A 41 -8.15 -17.73 -21.41
C GLY A 41 -6.85 -17.14 -21.96
N GLN A 42 -6.87 -15.93 -22.51
CA GLN A 42 -5.70 -15.24 -23.04
C GLN A 42 -4.96 -14.46 -21.96
N LEU A 43 -3.63 -14.55 -21.98
CA LEU A 43 -2.78 -13.76 -21.09
C LEU A 43 -2.69 -12.33 -21.61
N MET A 44 -3.20 -11.39 -20.81
CA MET A 44 -3.10 -9.95 -21.07
C MET A 44 -2.10 -9.31 -20.12
N HIS A 45 -1.28 -8.40 -20.63
CA HIS A 45 -0.35 -7.59 -19.85
C HIS A 45 -0.83 -6.16 -19.77
N HIS A 46 -1.06 -5.67 -18.56
CA HIS A 46 -1.44 -4.30 -18.28
C HIS A 46 -0.26 -3.58 -17.63
N GLN A 47 0.32 -2.62 -18.34
CA GLN A 47 1.29 -1.71 -17.73
C GLN A 47 0.52 -0.69 -16.89
N ILE A 48 0.83 -0.66 -15.60
CA ILE A 48 0.25 0.28 -14.65
C ILE A 48 1.40 1.14 -14.15
N GLY A 49 1.30 2.43 -14.42
CA GLY A 49 2.24 3.43 -13.93
C GLY A 49 1.50 4.70 -13.61
N GLY A 50 2.15 5.57 -12.85
CA GLY A 50 1.59 6.87 -12.55
C GLY A 50 2.17 7.50 -11.30
N THR A 51 1.89 8.79 -11.18
CA THR A 51 2.20 9.59 -10.01
C THR A 51 0.87 9.91 -9.33
N PRO A 52 0.66 9.55 -8.05
CA PRO A 52 1.60 8.97 -7.07
C PRO A 52 1.86 7.46 -7.21
N PRO A 53 2.92 6.89 -6.58
CA PRO A 53 3.27 5.45 -6.60
C PRO A 53 2.27 4.52 -5.86
N CYS A 54 1.02 4.95 -5.71
CA CYS A 54 -0.13 4.13 -5.34
C CYS A 54 -1.24 4.37 -6.36
N VAL A 55 -1.23 3.65 -7.48
CA VAL A 55 -2.20 3.81 -8.59
C VAL A 55 -3.15 2.63 -8.59
N GLY A 56 -4.47 2.86 -8.65
CA GLY A 56 -5.45 1.77 -8.83
C GLY A 56 -5.43 0.69 -7.73
N ASN A 57 -5.21 1.08 -6.48
CA ASN A 57 -4.98 0.18 -5.33
C ASN A 57 -3.68 -0.65 -5.41
N LEU A 58 -2.76 -0.32 -6.31
CA LEU A 58 -1.49 -1.04 -6.44
C LEU A 58 -0.36 -0.18 -5.93
N TRP A 59 0.51 -0.82 -5.16
CA TRP A 59 1.71 -0.18 -4.64
C TRP A 59 2.88 -0.39 -5.60
N LEU A 60 3.37 0.72 -6.16
CA LEU A 60 4.45 0.74 -7.14
C LEU A 60 5.82 0.76 -6.44
N VAL A 61 6.15 -0.32 -5.73
CA VAL A 61 7.48 -0.61 -5.17
C VAL A 61 8.10 -1.84 -5.84
N ASP A 62 9.41 -1.88 -6.03
CA ASP A 62 10.12 -3.01 -6.64
C ASP A 62 9.74 -4.37 -6.02
N SER A 63 9.73 -4.45 -4.69
CA SER A 63 9.44 -5.62 -3.89
C SER A 63 8.53 -5.24 -2.72
N ILE A 64 7.34 -5.83 -2.71
CA ILE A 64 6.38 -5.63 -1.62
C ILE A 64 6.94 -6.23 -0.33
N ASP A 65 7.55 -7.42 -0.39
CA ASP A 65 8.06 -8.12 0.78
C ASP A 65 9.22 -7.37 1.43
N GLU A 66 10.19 -6.88 0.65
CA GLU A 66 11.29 -6.06 1.19
C GLU A 66 10.77 -4.75 1.80
N SER A 67 9.79 -4.13 1.13
CA SER A 67 9.18 -2.90 1.65
C SER A 67 8.41 -3.16 2.95
N LEU A 68 7.73 -4.30 3.08
CA LEU A 68 7.07 -4.73 4.30
C LEU A 68 8.06 -5.03 5.42
N LEU A 69 9.20 -5.68 5.13
CA LEU A 69 10.26 -5.91 6.10
C LEU A 69 10.85 -4.59 6.61
N LYS A 70 11.11 -3.63 5.72
CA LYS A 70 11.57 -2.28 6.08
C LYS A 70 10.54 -1.55 6.97
N LEU A 71 9.25 -1.65 6.65
CA LEU A 71 8.17 -1.05 7.45
C LEU A 71 8.04 -1.72 8.83
N ALA A 72 8.12 -3.05 8.89
CA ALA A 72 8.03 -3.83 10.12
C ALA A 72 9.17 -3.47 11.09
N ALA A 73 10.40 -3.29 10.58
CA ALA A 73 11.54 -2.83 11.36
C ALA A 73 11.30 -1.46 12.05
N HIS A 74 10.36 -0.66 11.56
CA HIS A 74 9.98 0.63 12.13
C HIS A 74 8.63 0.62 12.87
N GLY A 75 8.05 -0.57 13.08
CA GLY A 75 6.80 -0.74 13.81
C GLY A 75 5.53 -0.48 12.98
N VAL A 76 5.63 -0.49 11.66
CA VAL A 76 4.46 -0.42 10.76
C VAL A 76 4.10 -1.82 10.29
N TYR A 77 2.84 -2.18 10.50
CA TYR A 77 2.32 -3.51 10.14
C TYR A 77 1.00 -3.39 9.38
N PRO A 78 0.74 -4.29 8.41
CA PRO A 78 -0.52 -4.31 7.72
C PRO A 78 -1.63 -4.90 8.62
N PHE A 79 -2.81 -4.31 8.55
CA PHE A 79 -4.02 -4.79 9.23
C PHE A 79 -4.60 -6.00 8.50
N ALA A 80 -5.17 -6.94 9.26
CA ALA A 80 -5.75 -8.18 8.74
C ALA A 80 -6.89 -7.95 7.73
N SER A 81 -7.60 -6.82 7.82
CA SER A 81 -8.67 -6.44 6.90
C SER A 81 -8.81 -4.92 6.78
N LYS A 82 -9.50 -4.47 5.73
CA LYS A 82 -9.83 -3.05 5.54
C LYS A 82 -10.70 -2.51 6.68
N VAL A 83 -11.57 -3.34 7.24
CA VAL A 83 -12.41 -3.01 8.40
C VAL A 83 -11.53 -2.77 9.63
N ALA A 84 -10.57 -3.66 9.92
CA ALA A 84 -9.65 -3.48 11.04
C ALA A 84 -8.81 -2.20 10.90
N ALA A 85 -8.32 -1.89 9.69
CA ALA A 85 -7.62 -0.64 9.42
C ALA A 85 -8.50 0.59 9.67
N ARG A 86 -9.78 0.53 9.25
CA ARG A 86 -10.76 1.61 9.43
C ARG A 86 -11.07 1.87 10.90
N GLU A 87 -11.35 0.81 11.67
CA GLU A 87 -11.64 0.94 13.10
C GLU A 87 -10.45 1.50 13.86
N ASN A 88 -9.22 1.08 13.51
CA ASN A 88 -8.02 1.66 14.11
C ASN A 88 -7.86 3.15 13.76
N ALA A 89 -8.07 3.53 12.50
CA ALA A 89 -8.02 4.93 12.08
C ALA A 89 -9.04 5.80 12.83
N LYS A 90 -10.26 5.29 13.01
CA LYS A 90 -11.33 5.95 13.78
C LYS A 90 -10.96 6.10 15.25
N ARG A 91 -10.44 5.04 15.89
CA ARG A 91 -9.97 5.04 17.29
C ARG A 91 -8.91 6.10 17.54
N LEU A 92 -8.04 6.32 16.56
CA LEU A 92 -6.93 7.28 16.63
C LEU A 92 -7.33 8.70 16.15
N GLY A 93 -8.58 8.92 15.73
CA GLY A 93 -9.04 10.21 15.24
C GLY A 93 -8.38 10.67 13.94
N LEU A 94 -7.86 9.74 13.12
CA LEU A 94 -7.22 10.09 11.85
C LEU A 94 -8.28 10.58 10.86
N THR A 95 -8.06 11.75 10.26
CA THR A 95 -9.02 12.37 9.33
C THR A 95 -8.65 12.18 7.86
N THR A 96 -7.37 11.97 7.57
CA THR A 96 -6.84 11.92 6.21
C THR A 96 -5.92 10.71 6.04
N PHE A 97 -6.44 9.66 5.40
CA PHE A 97 -5.70 8.42 5.18
C PHE A 97 -6.24 7.67 3.95
N LYS A 98 -5.42 6.77 3.43
CA LYS A 98 -5.74 5.81 2.38
C LYS A 98 -5.31 4.41 2.80
N TYR A 99 -5.84 3.41 2.11
CA TYR A 99 -5.49 2.01 2.31
C TYR A 99 -4.62 1.54 1.16
N ILE A 100 -3.52 0.87 1.47
CA ILE A 100 -2.67 0.22 0.48
C ILE A 100 -2.81 -1.28 0.69
N PRO A 101 -3.46 -2.03 -0.22
CA PRO A 101 -3.59 -3.47 -0.06
C PRO A 101 -2.23 -4.15 -0.29
N VAL A 102 -1.99 -5.20 0.49
CA VAL A 102 -0.78 -6.03 0.41
C VAL A 102 -1.15 -7.51 0.60
N PRO A 103 -0.31 -8.45 0.12
CA PRO A 103 -0.49 -9.89 0.34
C PRO A 103 -0.59 -10.29 1.83
#